data_AF-A0A133UQM3-F1
#
_entry.id   AF-A0A133UQM3-F1
#
_cell.length_a   1.000
_cell.length_b   1.000
_cell.length_c   1.000
_cell.angle_alpha   90.00
_cell.angle_beta   90.00
_cell.angle_gamma   90.00
#
_symmetry.space_group_name_H-M   'P 1'
#
loop_
_entity.id
_entity.type
_entity.pdbx_description
1 polymer ?
#
loop_
_entity_poly.entity_id
_entity_poly.type
_entity_poly.pdbx_seq_one_letter_code
_entity_poly.pdbx_strand_id
1 'polypeptide(L)'
;MIKKIFGLGENEELKEKLNENKQKISELKNKLEEKNKELKKQEKRAKKAITEKQDTDKELKESKHKIKSLEDRIKNLEEKKEDRGNLRKVEFITRKDTISLIKELNTLKSEKKSLITNYIENPQKAGDKKIINILNRIDSQTGYIHLQDGFKIINCVLVPPIPLKSEFFRKKRFKLEKLFEALNSDTEIGFISAHVGKTAIGLLSGTEILNFNTIKTEIKGKHSKGGFSQGRFERRRKEQIKKHVKKLAEMFKDYIEKSDYIVLNGNRRIITELKNLLP
;
A
#
# COMPACT_ATOMS: atom_id res chain seq x y z
N MET A 1 -64.39 -48.73 -83.78
CA MET A 1 -63.10 -49.25 -84.27
C MET A 1 -62.23 -48.14 -84.88
N ILE A 2 -62.08 -46.96 -84.27
CA ILE A 2 -61.11 -45.92 -84.70
C ILE A 2 -60.69 -45.12 -83.47
N LYS A 3 -59.86 -45.71 -82.61
CA LYS A 3 -59.25 -45.00 -81.46
C LYS A 3 -57.73 -45.20 -81.42
N LYS A 4 -57.12 -45.48 -82.58
CA LYS A 4 -55.73 -45.95 -82.69
C LYS A 4 -54.90 -45.27 -83.80
N ILE A 5 -55.31 -44.11 -84.33
CA ILE A 5 -54.66 -43.51 -85.52
C ILE A 5 -54.09 -42.10 -85.33
N PHE A 6 -54.38 -41.36 -84.25
CA PHE A 6 -53.71 -40.06 -84.02
C PHE A 6 -53.32 -39.89 -82.54
N GLY A 7 -52.04 -39.66 -82.28
CA GLY A 7 -51.40 -39.51 -80.96
C GLY A 7 -51.88 -38.30 -80.15
N LEU A 8 -53.17 -38.30 -79.81
CA LEU A 8 -53.83 -37.27 -79.01
C LEU A 8 -53.74 -37.56 -77.51
N GLY A 9 -53.68 -38.83 -77.09
CA GLY A 9 -53.53 -39.22 -75.68
C GLY A 9 -52.13 -38.95 -75.11
N GLU A 10 -51.07 -39.13 -75.92
CA GLU A 10 -49.70 -38.77 -75.53
C GLU A 10 -49.53 -37.26 -75.36
N ASN A 11 -50.28 -36.45 -76.13
CA ASN A 11 -50.17 -34.99 -76.12
C ASN A 11 -50.84 -34.34 -74.89
N GLU A 12 -51.89 -34.96 -74.34
CA GLU A 12 -52.51 -34.51 -73.07
C GLU A 12 -51.66 -34.91 -71.86
N GLU A 13 -51.15 -36.15 -71.80
CA GLU A 13 -50.22 -36.58 -70.75
C GLU A 13 -48.92 -35.76 -70.76
N LEU A 14 -48.40 -35.41 -71.94
CA LEU A 14 -47.22 -34.55 -72.07
C LEU A 14 -47.49 -33.13 -71.55
N LYS A 15 -48.70 -32.59 -71.74
CA LYS A 15 -49.09 -31.26 -71.24
C LYS A 15 -49.26 -31.26 -69.72
N GLU A 16 -49.84 -32.29 -69.13
CA GLU A 16 -49.92 -32.43 -67.67
C GLU A 16 -48.53 -32.54 -67.04
N LYS A 17 -47.66 -33.41 -67.57
CA LYS A 17 -46.26 -33.54 -67.12
C LYS A 17 -45.48 -32.23 -67.28
N LEU A 18 -45.72 -31.47 -68.36
CA LEU A 18 -45.11 -30.15 -68.54
C LEU A 18 -45.56 -29.16 -67.46
N ASN A 19 -46.84 -29.18 -67.08
CA ASN A 19 -47.39 -28.27 -66.08
C ASN A 19 -46.93 -28.63 -64.66
N GLU A 20 -46.92 -29.92 -64.32
CA GLU A 20 -46.34 -30.43 -63.07
C GLU A 20 -44.85 -30.09 -62.96
N ASN A 21 -44.08 -30.26 -64.04
CA ASN A 21 -42.67 -29.91 -64.06
C ASN A 21 -42.47 -28.40 -63.91
N LYS A 22 -43.32 -27.56 -64.51
CA LYS A 22 -43.29 -26.10 -64.32
C LYS A 22 -43.59 -25.71 -62.87
N GLN A 23 -44.56 -26.35 -62.23
CA GLN A 23 -44.87 -26.13 -60.82
C GLN A 23 -43.68 -26.55 -59.93
N LYS A 24 -43.11 -27.74 -60.15
CA LYS A 24 -41.90 -28.20 -59.45
C LYS A 24 -40.71 -27.25 -59.62
N ILE A 25 -40.50 -26.75 -60.84
CA ILE A 25 -39.44 -25.77 -61.13
C ILE A 25 -39.70 -24.47 -60.34
N SER A 26 -40.95 -24.01 -60.27
CA SER A 26 -41.29 -22.80 -59.50
C SER A 26 -41.09 -23.00 -58.00
N GLU A 27 -41.49 -24.15 -57.45
CA GLU A 27 -41.28 -24.47 -56.04
C GLU A 27 -39.79 -24.59 -55.69
N LEU A 28 -39.02 -25.25 -56.55
CA LEU A 28 -37.57 -25.38 -56.37
C LEU A 28 -36.87 -24.03 -56.44
N LYS A 29 -37.30 -23.13 -57.33
CA LYS A 29 -36.79 -21.75 -57.39
C LYS A 29 -37.06 -20.98 -56.10
N ASN A 30 -38.27 -21.07 -55.56
CA ASN A 30 -38.63 -20.42 -54.30
C ASN A 30 -37.79 -20.97 -53.12
N LYS A 31 -37.66 -22.30 -53.02
CA LYS A 31 -36.81 -22.94 -51.99
C LYS A 31 -35.33 -22.55 -52.13
N LEU A 32 -34.85 -22.37 -53.35
CA LEU A 32 -33.47 -21.95 -53.62
C LEU A 32 -33.26 -20.48 -53.21
N GLU A 33 -34.23 -19.60 -53.47
CA GLU A 33 -34.18 -18.22 -52.99
C GLU A 33 -34.21 -18.10 -51.47
N GLU A 34 -35.06 -18.89 -50.79
CA GLU A 34 -35.12 -18.93 -49.33
C GLU A 34 -33.80 -19.42 -48.73
N LYS A 35 -33.25 -20.54 -49.22
CA LYS A 35 -31.95 -21.04 -48.77
C LYS A 35 -30.82 -20.05 -49.01
N ASN A 36 -30.83 -19.33 -50.13
CA ASN A 36 -29.84 -18.28 -50.41
C ASN A 36 -29.94 -17.10 -49.44
N LYS A 37 -31.16 -16.72 -49.03
CA LYS A 37 -31.36 -15.68 -48.00
C LYS A 37 -30.84 -16.15 -46.64
N GLU A 38 -31.08 -17.41 -46.27
CA GLU A 38 -30.55 -17.99 -45.04
C GLU A 38 -29.02 -18.07 -45.05
N LEU A 39 -28.41 -18.52 -46.15
CA LEU A 39 -26.96 -18.60 -46.32
C LEU A 39 -26.32 -17.22 -46.13
N LYS A 40 -26.85 -16.18 -46.78
CA LYS A 40 -26.36 -14.79 -46.61
C LYS A 40 -26.45 -14.31 -45.16
N LYS A 41 -27.51 -14.69 -44.44
CA LYS A 41 -27.68 -14.34 -43.01
C LYS A 41 -26.66 -15.07 -42.14
N GLN A 42 -26.38 -16.34 -42.42
CA GLN A 42 -25.35 -17.12 -41.73
C GLN A 42 -23.95 -16.58 -42.01
N GLU A 43 -23.62 -16.27 -43.26
CA GLU A 43 -22.34 -15.64 -43.63
C GLU A 43 -22.12 -14.31 -42.91
N LYS A 44 -23.17 -13.47 -42.83
CA LYS A 44 -23.10 -12.19 -42.10
C LYS A 44 -22.86 -12.40 -40.60
N ARG A 45 -23.48 -13.42 -40.00
CA ARG A 45 -23.24 -13.80 -38.59
C ARG A 45 -21.83 -14.33 -38.38
N ALA A 46 -21.34 -15.19 -39.27
CA ALA A 46 -19.99 -15.74 -39.22
C ALA A 46 -18.94 -14.62 -39.31
N LYS A 47 -19.12 -13.66 -40.24
CA LYS A 47 -18.23 -12.50 -40.35
C LYS A 47 -18.18 -11.68 -39.06
N LYS A 48 -19.34 -11.38 -38.46
CA LYS A 48 -19.40 -10.64 -37.18
C LYS A 48 -18.70 -11.38 -36.05
N ALA A 49 -18.95 -12.68 -35.90
CA ALA A 49 -18.31 -13.48 -34.85
C ALA A 49 -16.78 -13.55 -35.01
N ILE A 50 -16.28 -13.58 -36.26
CA ILE A 50 -14.84 -13.53 -36.53
C ILE A 50 -14.26 -12.17 -36.10
N THR A 51 -14.93 -11.06 -36.42
CA THR A 51 -14.48 -9.73 -35.99
C THR A 51 -14.48 -9.58 -34.48
N GLU A 52 -15.55 -9.98 -33.79
CA GLU A 52 -15.63 -9.96 -32.33
C GLU A 52 -14.54 -10.82 -31.68
N LYS A 53 -14.23 -11.99 -32.27
CA LYS A 53 -13.12 -12.83 -31.82
C LYS A 53 -11.77 -12.14 -32.02
N GLN A 54 -11.55 -11.48 -33.16
CA GLN A 54 -10.29 -10.76 -33.42
C GLN A 54 -10.09 -9.59 -32.46
N ASP A 55 -11.16 -8.84 -32.15
CA ASP A 55 -11.11 -7.73 -31.21
C ASP A 55 -10.80 -8.22 -29.78
N THR A 56 -11.46 -9.29 -29.33
CA THR A 56 -11.20 -9.89 -28.01
C THR A 56 -9.80 -10.51 -27.91
N ASP A 57 -9.29 -11.14 -28.98
CA ASP A 57 -7.92 -11.66 -29.03
C ASP A 57 -6.89 -10.52 -28.93
N LYS A 58 -7.17 -9.36 -29.54
CA LYS A 58 -6.33 -8.17 -29.45
C LYS A 58 -6.29 -7.62 -28.03
N GLU A 59 -7.44 -7.44 -27.39
CA GLU A 59 -7.53 -6.97 -25.99
C GLU A 59 -6.84 -7.94 -25.01
N LEU A 60 -6.97 -9.25 -25.23
CA LEU A 60 -6.30 -10.27 -24.43
C LEU A 60 -4.78 -10.17 -24.55
N LYS A 61 -4.28 -9.94 -25.78
CA LYS A 61 -2.84 -9.80 -26.03
C LYS A 61 -2.27 -8.54 -25.36
N GLU A 62 -2.96 -7.41 -25.47
CA GLU A 62 -2.58 -6.16 -24.80
C GLU A 62 -2.54 -6.31 -23.28
N SER A 63 -3.56 -6.98 -22.71
CA SER A 63 -3.63 -7.26 -21.27
C SER A 63 -2.48 -8.16 -20.81
N LYS A 64 -2.15 -9.24 -21.55
CA LYS A 64 -1.01 -10.11 -21.25
C LYS A 64 0.33 -9.37 -21.28
N HIS A 65 0.53 -8.49 -22.28
CA HIS A 65 1.74 -7.66 -22.32
C HIS A 65 1.84 -6.73 -21.12
N LYS A 66 0.72 -6.16 -20.66
CA LYS A 66 0.69 -5.28 -19.49
C LYS A 66 0.99 -6.04 -18.19
N ILE A 67 0.44 -7.24 -18.02
CA ILE A 67 0.73 -8.10 -16.87
C ILE A 67 2.23 -8.42 -16.84
N LYS A 68 2.80 -8.88 -17.96
CA LYS A 68 4.23 -9.20 -18.04
C LYS A 68 5.12 -7.99 -17.70
N SER A 69 4.78 -6.81 -18.23
CA SER A 69 5.50 -5.57 -17.89
C SER A 69 5.41 -5.20 -16.41
N LEU A 70 4.27 -5.45 -15.77
CA LEU A 70 4.10 -5.22 -14.33
C LEU A 70 4.87 -6.25 -13.50
N GLU A 71 4.85 -7.53 -13.89
CA GLU A 71 5.64 -8.60 -13.26
C GLU A 71 7.13 -8.29 -13.33
N ASP A 72 7.63 -7.90 -14.50
CA ASP A 72 9.03 -7.49 -14.68
C ASP A 72 9.39 -6.29 -13.80
N ARG A 73 8.46 -5.32 -13.65
CA ARG A 73 8.65 -4.18 -12.73
C ARG A 73 8.68 -4.61 -11.26
N ILE A 74 7.80 -5.53 -10.86
CA ILE A 74 7.77 -6.06 -9.49
C ILE A 74 9.07 -6.80 -9.20
N LYS A 75 9.50 -7.70 -10.09
CA LYS A 75 10.77 -8.43 -9.97
C LYS A 75 11.96 -7.49 -9.82
N ASN A 76 12.06 -6.47 -10.68
CA ASN A 76 13.11 -5.44 -10.57
C ASN A 76 13.06 -4.67 -9.23
N LEU A 77 11.86 -4.43 -8.68
CA LEU A 77 11.70 -3.77 -7.39
C LEU A 77 12.05 -4.69 -6.21
N GLU A 78 11.81 -5.99 -6.35
CA GLU A 78 12.18 -7.02 -5.37
C GLU A 78 13.68 -7.28 -5.36
N GLU A 79 14.32 -7.42 -6.52
CA GLU A 79 15.78 -7.51 -6.65
C GLU A 79 16.45 -6.25 -6.07
N LYS A 80 15.91 -5.05 -6.34
CA LYS A 80 16.36 -3.81 -5.70
C LYS A 80 16.05 -3.71 -4.20
N LYS A 81 15.19 -4.58 -3.65
CA LYS A 81 14.98 -4.71 -2.19
C LYS A 81 15.99 -5.68 -1.59
N GLU A 82 16.29 -6.79 -2.26
CA GLU A 82 17.31 -7.76 -1.83
C GLU A 82 18.72 -7.14 -1.84
N ASP A 83 19.01 -6.27 -2.82
CA ASP A 83 20.27 -5.52 -2.91
C ASP A 83 20.38 -4.39 -1.85
N ARG A 84 19.30 -4.10 -1.10
CA ARG A 84 19.38 -3.36 0.18
C ARG A 84 19.86 -4.32 1.25
N GLY A 85 21.09 -4.81 1.05
CA GLY A 85 21.65 -5.97 1.70
C GLY A 85 21.30 -6.10 3.18
N ASN A 86 20.97 -7.35 3.54
CA ASN A 86 21.04 -7.95 4.87
C ASN A 86 21.06 -6.91 5.99
N LEU A 87 19.86 -6.57 6.46
CA LEU A 87 19.64 -5.83 7.69
C LEU A 87 20.70 -6.25 8.73
N ARG A 88 21.59 -5.32 9.08
CA ARG A 88 22.17 -5.35 10.42
C ARG A 88 20.96 -5.30 11.35
N LYS A 89 20.72 -6.42 12.04
CA LYS A 89 19.65 -6.59 13.02
C LYS A 89 19.69 -5.37 13.93
N VAL A 90 18.63 -4.55 13.93
CA VAL A 90 18.47 -3.51 14.95
C VAL A 90 18.22 -4.27 16.24
N GLU A 91 19.18 -4.23 17.15
CA GLU A 91 19.07 -4.88 18.45
C GLU A 91 18.52 -3.88 19.46
N PHE A 92 17.48 -4.30 20.18
CA PHE A 92 16.93 -3.53 21.28
C PHE A 92 17.75 -3.81 22.53
N ILE A 93 18.28 -2.75 23.13
CA ILE A 93 19.11 -2.79 24.32
C ILE A 93 18.34 -2.11 25.46
N THR A 94 18.38 -2.67 26.66
CA THR A 94 17.65 -2.08 27.80
C THR A 94 18.31 -0.77 28.25
N ARG A 95 17.58 0.06 29.03
CA ARG A 95 18.14 1.27 29.65
C ARG A 95 19.41 0.96 30.45
N LYS A 96 19.38 -0.11 31.25
CA LYS A 96 20.51 -0.55 32.09
C LYS A 96 21.73 -0.92 31.27
N ASP A 97 21.53 -1.71 30.21
CA ASP A 97 22.61 -2.15 29.33
C ASP A 97 23.17 -0.99 28.51
N THR A 98 22.31 -0.06 28.07
CA THR A 98 22.75 1.17 27.38
C THR A 98 23.64 2.02 28.30
N ILE A 99 23.28 2.15 29.58
CA ILE A 99 24.12 2.83 30.58
C ILE A 99 25.46 2.12 30.76
N SER A 100 25.48 0.77 30.80
CA SER A 100 26.72 0.00 30.86
C SER A 100 27.61 0.25 29.65
N LEU A 101 27.02 0.19 28.45
CA LEU A 101 27.71 0.48 27.18
C LEU A 101 28.32 1.89 27.18
N ILE A 102 27.58 2.91 27.63
CA ILE A 102 28.10 4.28 27.71
C ILE A 102 29.30 4.35 28.67
N LYS A 103 29.24 3.67 29.81
CA LYS A 103 30.35 3.62 30.77
C LYS A 103 31.59 2.96 30.16
N GLU A 104 31.43 1.84 29.46
CA GLU A 104 32.50 1.15 28.74
C GLU A 104 33.12 2.05 27.66
N LEU A 105 32.29 2.67 26.81
CA LEU A 105 32.73 3.58 25.74
C LEU A 105 33.45 4.82 26.28
N ASN A 106 33.08 5.31 27.47
CA ASN A 106 33.75 6.45 28.12
C ASN A 106 35.15 6.12 28.64
N THR A 107 35.49 4.84 28.82
CA THR A 107 36.86 4.42 29.20
C THR A 107 37.85 4.61 28.06
N LEU A 108 37.37 4.54 26.81
CA LEU A 108 38.20 4.65 25.62
C LEU A 108 38.77 6.06 25.46
N LYS A 109 40.09 6.14 25.22
CA LYS A 109 40.80 7.38 25.00
C LYS A 109 41.74 7.25 23.80
N SER A 110 41.49 8.06 22.78
CA SER A 110 42.39 8.22 21.64
C SER A 110 43.48 9.25 21.93
N GLU A 111 44.72 8.92 21.55
CA GLU A 111 45.85 9.85 21.64
C GLU A 111 45.69 11.04 20.68
N LYS A 112 45.27 10.75 19.43
CA LYS A 112 45.24 11.69 18.30
C LYS A 112 43.88 12.39 18.09
N LYS A 113 42.99 12.41 19.10
CA LYS A 113 41.63 12.97 18.96
C LYS A 113 40.86 12.35 17.77
N SER A 114 40.95 11.02 17.62
CA SER A 114 40.37 10.30 16.48
C SER A 114 38.93 9.79 16.72
N LEU A 115 38.36 9.97 17.91
CA LEU A 115 37.01 9.51 18.20
C LEU A 115 35.97 10.54 17.75
N ILE A 116 35.01 10.07 16.97
CA ILE A 116 33.91 10.84 16.39
C ILE A 116 32.62 10.46 17.13
N THR A 117 31.88 11.48 17.55
CA THR A 117 30.51 11.36 18.05
C THR A 117 29.65 12.30 17.24
N ASN A 118 28.67 11.77 16.52
CA ASN A 118 27.79 12.54 15.67
C ASN A 118 26.33 12.29 16.05
N TYR A 119 25.70 13.29 16.67
CA TYR A 119 24.27 13.32 16.93
C TYR A 119 23.56 13.83 15.67
N ILE A 120 22.58 13.07 15.19
CA ILE A 120 21.96 13.27 13.88
C ILE A 120 20.45 13.19 14.05
N GLU A 121 19.74 14.32 13.91
CA GLU A 121 18.28 14.34 13.95
C GLU A 121 17.65 13.64 12.73
N ASN A 122 18.26 13.83 11.56
CA ASN A 122 17.73 13.37 10.28
C ASN A 122 18.89 12.88 9.42
N PRO A 123 18.81 11.72 8.72
CA PRO A 123 19.96 11.14 8.04
C PRO A 123 20.73 12.11 7.14
N GLN A 124 20.07 13.06 6.46
CA GLN A 124 20.75 13.99 5.55
C GLN A 124 21.70 14.96 6.28
N LYS A 125 21.56 15.15 7.60
CA LYS A 125 22.50 15.94 8.42
C LYS A 125 23.80 15.20 8.74
N ALA A 126 23.93 13.92 8.38
CA ALA A 126 25.13 13.12 8.67
C ALA A 126 26.38 13.54 7.88
N GLY A 127 26.22 14.29 6.78
CA GLY A 127 27.31 14.79 5.93
C GLY A 127 27.93 13.76 4.98
N ASP A 128 28.21 12.53 5.44
CA ASP A 128 28.78 11.46 4.61
C ASP A 128 27.70 10.62 3.92
N LYS A 129 27.75 10.54 2.58
CA LYS A 129 26.83 9.73 1.75
C LYS A 129 26.74 8.26 2.19
N LYS A 130 27.85 7.66 2.64
CA LYS A 130 27.85 6.26 3.13
C LYS A 130 27.04 6.13 4.42
N ILE A 131 27.21 7.08 5.34
CA ILE A 131 26.47 7.11 6.60
C ILE A 131 24.99 7.38 6.32
N ILE A 132 24.67 8.35 5.47
CA ILE A 132 23.29 8.66 5.04
C ILE A 132 22.60 7.39 4.53
N ASN A 133 23.26 6.61 3.68
CA ASN A 133 22.70 5.37 3.14
C ASN A 133 22.45 4.30 4.21
N ILE A 134 23.27 4.24 5.26
CA ILE A 134 23.07 3.33 6.40
C ILE A 134 21.89 3.81 7.25
N LEU A 135 21.87 5.09 7.59
CA LEU A 135 20.83 5.67 8.46
C LEU A 135 19.45 5.64 7.81
N ASN A 136 19.36 5.85 6.49
CA ASN A 136 18.09 5.72 5.74
C ASN A 136 17.49 4.31 5.76
N ARG A 137 18.26 3.28 6.18
CA ARG A 137 17.77 1.91 6.35
C ARG A 137 17.21 1.64 7.74
N ILE A 138 17.44 2.54 8.69
CA ILE A 138 16.96 2.43 10.07
C ILE A 138 15.73 3.34 10.19
N ASP A 139 14.62 2.81 10.67
CA ASP A 139 13.41 3.61 10.92
C ASP A 139 13.51 4.21 12.34
N SER A 140 13.90 5.48 12.44
CA SER A 140 13.95 6.22 13.70
C SER A 140 13.27 7.58 13.57
N GLN A 141 12.46 7.90 14.58
CA GLN A 141 11.83 9.21 14.75
C GLN A 141 12.55 10.08 15.80
N THR A 142 13.47 9.49 16.57
CA THR A 142 14.23 10.13 17.64
C THR A 142 15.65 10.52 17.22
N GLY A 143 16.02 10.21 15.97
CA GLY A 143 17.34 10.48 15.41
C GLY A 143 18.32 9.33 15.62
N TYR A 144 19.61 9.65 15.55
CA TYR A 144 20.71 8.70 15.55
C TYR A 144 21.94 9.28 16.26
N ILE A 145 22.76 8.40 16.81
CA ILE A 145 24.08 8.72 17.35
C ILE A 145 25.08 7.81 16.65
N HIS A 146 25.90 8.38 15.78
CA HIS A 146 26.96 7.65 15.10
C HIS A 146 28.27 7.80 15.86
N LEU A 147 28.86 6.66 16.24
CA LEU A 147 30.13 6.58 16.95
C LEU A 147 31.15 5.88 16.05
N GLN A 148 32.27 6.56 15.84
CA GLN A 148 33.33 6.03 14.99
C GLN A 148 34.71 6.35 15.57
N ASP A 149 35.63 5.40 15.53
CA ASP A 149 37.04 5.65 15.81
C ASP A 149 37.88 5.86 14.53
N GLY A 150 39.13 6.29 14.71
CA GLY A 150 40.04 6.56 13.59
C GLY A 150 40.39 5.34 12.74
N PHE A 151 40.42 4.14 13.33
CA PHE A 151 40.75 2.90 12.64
C PHE A 151 39.52 2.11 12.20
N LYS A 152 38.31 2.61 12.51
CA LYS A 152 37.01 1.97 12.23
C LYS A 152 36.83 0.61 12.89
N ILE A 153 37.57 0.34 13.97
CA ILE A 153 37.33 -0.79 14.86
C ILE A 153 35.97 -0.62 15.56
N ILE A 154 35.67 0.61 15.98
CA ILE A 154 34.38 1.02 16.52
C ILE A 154 33.66 1.80 15.44
N ASN A 155 32.55 1.26 14.96
CA ASN A 155 31.67 1.92 14.01
C ASN A 155 30.24 1.46 14.24
N CYS A 156 29.52 2.17 15.11
CA CYS A 156 28.16 1.82 15.51
C CYS A 156 27.22 3.01 15.42
N VAL A 157 25.93 2.71 15.30
CA VAL A 157 24.84 3.68 15.31
C VAL A 157 23.91 3.28 16.43
N LEU A 158 23.65 4.21 17.35
CA LEU A 158 22.64 4.07 18.40
C LEU A 158 21.41 4.89 17.99
N VAL A 159 20.23 4.40 18.35
CA VAL A 159 18.98 5.16 18.26
C VAL A 159 18.63 5.65 19.67
N PRO A 160 18.63 6.96 19.94
CA PRO A 160 18.34 7.47 21.27
C PRO A 160 16.86 7.28 21.63
N PRO A 161 16.50 7.18 22.92
CA PRO A 161 15.11 7.01 23.36
C PRO A 161 14.26 8.26 23.14
N ILE A 162 14.89 9.44 23.11
CA ILE A 162 14.26 10.74 22.88
C ILE A 162 15.01 11.51 21.79
N PRO A 163 14.34 12.42 21.06
CA PRO A 163 14.99 13.31 20.09
C PRO A 163 16.12 14.13 20.69
N LEU A 164 17.33 14.02 20.11
CA LEU A 164 18.51 14.80 20.50
C LEU A 164 18.91 15.77 19.38
N LYS A 165 19.33 16.98 19.77
CA LYS A 165 19.80 18.01 18.82
C LYS A 165 21.05 17.56 18.07
N SER A 166 21.12 17.88 16.79
CA SER A 166 22.25 17.51 15.94
C SER A 166 23.52 18.22 16.38
N GLU A 167 24.62 17.48 16.51
CA GLU A 167 25.90 18.01 16.93
C GLU A 167 27.03 17.05 16.57
N PHE A 168 28.18 17.61 16.17
CA PHE A 168 29.33 16.83 15.73
C PHE A 168 30.55 17.09 16.63
N PHE A 169 31.15 16.02 17.12
CA PHE A 169 32.37 16.07 17.93
C PHE A 169 33.45 15.17 17.36
N ARG A 170 34.68 15.70 17.35
CA ARG A 170 35.90 14.92 17.13
C ARG A 170 36.89 15.19 18.25
N LYS A 171 37.02 14.25 19.20
CA LYS A 171 37.74 14.45 20.48
C LYS A 171 38.55 13.20 20.86
N LYS A 172 39.26 13.28 22.00
CA LYS A 172 40.01 12.14 22.57
C LYS A 172 39.10 11.08 23.19
N ARG A 173 37.86 11.44 23.56
CA ARG A 173 36.83 10.56 24.14
C ARG A 173 35.53 10.75 23.36
N PHE A 174 34.67 9.75 23.35
CA PHE A 174 33.30 9.92 22.86
C PHE A 174 32.54 10.93 23.73
N LYS A 175 31.66 11.71 23.10
CA LYS A 175 30.86 12.74 23.76
C LYS A 175 29.43 12.26 24.00
N LEU A 176 29.26 11.41 25.00
CA LEU A 176 28.01 10.70 25.30
C LEU A 176 27.20 11.34 26.44
N GLU A 177 27.62 12.50 26.94
CA GLU A 177 26.99 13.18 28.08
C GLU A 177 25.50 13.45 27.84
N LYS A 178 25.13 13.91 26.63
CA LYS A 178 23.73 14.16 26.25
C LYS A 178 22.86 12.91 26.27
N LEU A 179 23.38 11.79 25.75
CA LEU A 179 22.65 10.52 25.77
C LEU A 179 22.49 10.03 27.22
N PHE A 180 23.52 10.20 28.04
CA PHE A 180 23.48 9.81 29.45
C PHE A 180 22.47 10.65 30.25
N GLU A 181 22.42 11.95 30.03
CA GLU A 181 21.42 12.85 30.62
C GLU A 181 20.00 12.45 30.18
N ALA A 182 19.78 12.24 28.88
CA ALA A 182 18.50 11.79 28.34
C ALA A 182 18.00 10.45 28.89
N LEU A 183 18.92 9.55 29.26
CA LEU A 183 18.58 8.28 29.90
C LEU A 183 18.29 8.42 31.39
N ASN A 184 18.63 9.54 32.03
CA ASN A 184 18.46 9.77 33.46
C ASN A 184 17.48 10.88 33.80
N SER A 185 16.94 11.58 32.80
CA SER A 185 15.90 12.58 32.99
C SER A 185 14.54 11.92 33.24
N ASP A 186 13.78 12.48 34.18
CA ASP A 186 12.36 12.15 34.41
C ASP A 186 11.51 12.90 33.38
N THR A 187 11.67 12.49 32.12
CA THR A 187 10.98 13.10 30.98
C THR A 187 9.49 12.76 31.01
N GLU A 188 8.65 13.78 30.93
CA GLU A 188 7.19 13.60 30.88
C GLU A 188 6.75 13.31 29.44
N ILE A 189 6.13 12.15 29.24
CA ILE A 189 5.71 11.66 27.93
C ILE A 189 4.19 11.54 27.89
N GLY A 190 3.57 12.41 27.10
CA GLY A 190 2.16 12.31 26.74
C GLY A 190 1.99 11.21 25.71
N PHE A 191 1.05 10.28 25.93
CA PHE A 191 0.79 9.23 24.96
C PHE A 191 -0.67 9.18 24.55
N ILE A 192 -0.90 8.77 23.31
CA ILE A 192 -2.23 8.42 22.82
C ILE A 192 -2.17 7.10 22.06
N SER A 193 -3.08 6.20 22.39
CA SER A 193 -3.35 4.97 21.66
C SER A 193 -4.75 5.07 21.02
N ALA A 194 -4.79 5.55 19.78
CA ALA A 194 -6.03 5.92 19.10
C ALA A 194 -6.59 4.80 18.23
N HIS A 195 -7.79 4.30 18.57
CA HIS A 195 -8.56 3.40 17.72
C HIS A 195 -9.93 4.00 17.42
N VAL A 196 -10.59 3.43 16.40
CA VAL A 196 -11.95 3.84 16.02
C VAL A 196 -12.89 3.45 17.16
N GLY A 197 -13.47 4.44 17.84
CA GLY A 197 -14.47 4.24 18.88
C GLY A 197 -13.93 4.02 20.29
N LYS A 198 -12.62 3.76 20.44
CA LYS A 198 -11.97 3.64 21.74
C LYS A 198 -10.54 4.17 21.63
N THR A 199 -10.19 5.13 22.47
CA THR A 199 -8.86 5.72 22.53
C THR A 199 -8.43 5.82 23.97
N ALA A 200 -7.16 5.52 24.25
CA ALA A 200 -6.54 5.81 25.53
C ALA A 200 -5.59 7.00 25.37
N ILE A 201 -5.61 7.91 26.33
CA ILE A 201 -4.64 9.01 26.47
C ILE A 201 -4.06 8.96 27.88
N GLY A 202 -2.83 9.43 28.04
CA GLY A 202 -2.22 9.50 29.36
C GLY A 202 -0.91 10.28 29.37
N LEU A 203 -0.38 10.43 30.58
CA LEU A 203 0.91 11.05 30.87
C LEU A 203 1.77 10.03 31.62
N LEU A 204 2.99 9.84 31.14
CA LEU A 204 4.00 8.96 31.72
C LEU A 204 5.15 9.82 32.25
N SER A 205 5.69 9.44 33.41
CA SER A 205 6.98 9.96 33.89
C SER A 205 7.80 8.79 34.42
N GLY A 206 8.98 8.57 33.84
CA GLY A 206 9.81 7.41 34.15
C GLY A 206 9.07 6.08 33.93
N THR A 207 8.76 5.38 35.01
CA THR A 207 8.02 4.10 34.99
C THR A 207 6.56 4.23 35.45
N GLU A 208 6.12 5.44 35.79
CA GLU A 208 4.81 5.69 36.38
C GLU A 208 3.85 6.34 35.38
N ILE A 209 2.56 5.97 35.47
CA ILE A 209 1.48 6.62 34.74
C ILE A 209 0.87 7.67 35.67
N LEU A 210 1.17 8.94 35.42
CA LEU A 210 0.68 10.07 36.23
C LEU A 210 -0.80 10.34 35.99
N ASN A 211 -1.26 10.17 34.76
CA ASN A 211 -2.65 10.38 34.39
C ASN A 211 -3.04 9.45 33.25
N PHE A 212 -4.27 8.94 33.28
CA PHE A 212 -4.80 8.04 32.27
C PHE A 212 -6.29 8.27 32.07
N ASN A 213 -6.71 8.41 30.82
CA ASN A 213 -8.11 8.56 30.48
C ASN A 213 -8.48 7.74 29.24
N THR A 214 -9.69 7.18 29.22
CA THR A 214 -10.20 6.39 28.09
C THR A 214 -11.42 7.06 27.50
N ILE A 215 -11.34 7.36 26.20
CA ILE A 215 -12.40 8.00 25.43
C ILE A 215 -13.09 6.94 24.59
N LYS A 216 -14.39 6.74 24.82
CA LYS A 216 -15.25 5.87 24.01
C LYS A 216 -16.21 6.72 23.17
N THR A 217 -16.35 6.36 21.89
CA THR A 217 -17.36 6.93 20.99
C THR A 217 -18.04 5.81 20.22
N GLU A 218 -19.37 5.92 20.09
CA GLU A 218 -20.13 4.96 19.31
C GLU A 218 -19.97 5.23 17.82
N ILE A 219 -19.09 4.45 17.18
CA ILE A 219 -18.89 4.49 15.73
C ILE A 219 -19.43 3.20 15.13
N LYS A 220 -20.40 3.31 14.20
CA LYS A 220 -21.00 2.13 13.57
C LYS A 220 -19.94 1.32 12.81
N GLY A 221 -20.01 -0.01 12.94
CA GLY A 221 -19.12 -1.00 12.31
C GLY A 221 -19.13 -0.95 10.78
N LYS A 222 -18.24 -1.71 10.12
CA LYS A 222 -18.25 -1.78 8.65
C LYS A 222 -19.40 -2.69 8.27
N HIS A 223 -20.35 -2.22 7.45
CA HIS A 223 -21.36 -3.11 6.88
C HIS A 223 -20.70 -3.95 5.79
N SER A 224 -20.76 -5.27 5.94
CA SER A 224 -20.18 -6.24 4.99
C SER A 224 -21.11 -6.54 3.81
N LYS A 225 -22.36 -6.09 3.85
CA LYS A 225 -23.37 -6.35 2.82
C LYS A 225 -23.54 -5.09 1.96
N GLY A 226 -23.06 -5.15 0.72
CA GLY A 226 -23.22 -4.10 -0.27
C GLY A 226 -24.69 -3.87 -0.62
N GLY A 227 -25.06 -2.62 -0.89
CA GLY A 227 -26.43 -2.26 -1.25
C GLY A 227 -26.61 -0.76 -1.43
N PHE A 228 -27.78 -0.35 -1.94
CA PHE A 228 -28.10 1.04 -2.26
C PHE A 228 -27.91 2.05 -1.11
N SER A 229 -27.91 1.59 0.14
CA SER A 229 -27.67 2.45 1.32
C SER A 229 -26.21 2.60 1.74
N GLN A 230 -25.27 1.86 1.12
CA GLN A 230 -23.86 1.82 1.52
C GLN A 230 -23.20 3.21 1.55
N GLY A 231 -23.45 4.04 0.53
CA GLY A 231 -22.89 5.40 0.45
C GLY A 231 -23.34 6.31 1.61
N ARG A 232 -24.59 6.19 2.08
CA ARG A 232 -25.09 6.98 3.23
C ARG A 232 -24.45 6.54 4.54
N PHE A 233 -24.26 5.23 4.74
CA PHE A 233 -23.59 4.69 5.93
C PHE A 233 -22.12 5.10 5.98
N GLU A 234 -21.41 5.02 4.86
CA GLU A 234 -20.00 5.42 4.80
C GLU A 234 -19.80 6.91 5.06
N ARG A 235 -20.69 7.77 4.55
CA ARG A 235 -20.66 9.22 4.84
C ARG A 235 -20.88 9.51 6.32
N ARG A 236 -21.95 8.95 6.92
CA ARG A 236 -22.23 9.10 8.35
C ARG A 236 -21.06 8.61 9.22
N ARG A 237 -20.45 7.48 8.85
CA ARG A 237 -19.28 6.97 9.56
C ARG A 237 -18.08 7.88 9.45
N LYS A 238 -17.80 8.44 8.26
CA LYS A 238 -16.72 9.42 8.09
C LYS A 238 -16.93 10.65 8.97
N GLU A 239 -18.17 11.14 9.08
CA GLU A 239 -18.51 12.26 9.98
C GLU A 239 -18.33 11.89 11.45
N GLN A 240 -18.76 10.69 11.87
CA GLN A 240 -18.54 10.19 13.24
C GLN A 240 -17.05 10.09 13.58
N ILE A 241 -16.23 9.59 12.66
CA ILE A 241 -14.77 9.52 12.84
C ILE A 241 -14.21 10.94 12.98
N LYS A 242 -14.56 11.89 12.11
CA LYS A 242 -14.10 13.28 12.23
C LYS A 242 -14.46 13.91 13.58
N LYS A 243 -15.68 13.70 14.06
CA LYS A 243 -16.12 14.18 15.39
C LYS A 243 -15.29 13.55 16.51
N HIS A 244 -15.02 12.24 16.43
CA HIS A 244 -14.15 11.55 17.37
C HIS A 244 -12.74 12.16 17.38
N VAL A 245 -12.11 12.32 16.23
CA VAL A 245 -10.74 12.87 16.13
C VAL A 245 -10.67 14.30 16.68
N LYS A 246 -11.67 15.15 16.42
CA LYS A 246 -11.73 16.51 17.01
C LYS A 246 -11.80 16.47 18.54
N LYS A 247 -12.67 15.62 19.09
CA LYS A 247 -12.77 15.42 20.54
C LYS A 247 -11.45 14.92 21.14
N LEU A 248 -10.76 14.01 20.45
CA LEU A 248 -9.44 13.54 20.88
C LEU A 248 -8.42 14.69 20.90
N ALA A 249 -8.36 15.50 19.84
CA ALA A 249 -7.45 16.63 19.76
C ALA A 249 -7.71 17.64 20.89
N GLU A 250 -8.96 17.99 21.16
CA GLU A 250 -9.32 18.91 22.26
C GLU A 250 -8.89 18.36 23.63
N MET A 251 -9.22 17.11 23.94
CA MET A 251 -8.86 16.51 25.22
C MET A 251 -7.36 16.27 25.39
N PHE A 252 -6.63 16.12 24.29
CA PHE A 252 -5.20 15.84 24.33
C PHE A 252 -4.34 17.09 24.52
N LYS A 253 -4.87 18.30 24.30
CA LYS A 253 -4.13 19.56 24.49
C LYS A 253 -3.51 19.68 25.88
N ASP A 254 -4.28 19.38 26.93
CA ASP A 254 -3.80 19.44 28.31
C ASP A 254 -2.62 18.48 28.57
N TYR A 255 -2.57 17.36 27.85
CA TYR A 255 -1.46 16.42 27.94
C TYR A 255 -0.24 16.95 27.19
N ILE A 256 -0.43 17.58 26.03
CA ILE A 256 0.66 18.20 25.26
C ILE A 256 1.36 19.28 26.07
N GLU A 257 0.61 20.15 26.74
CA GLU A 257 1.18 21.24 27.54
C GLU A 257 1.98 20.75 28.74
N LYS A 258 1.68 19.55 29.23
CA LYS A 258 2.33 18.91 30.39
C LYS A 258 3.33 17.82 29.99
N SER A 259 3.74 17.76 28.73
CA SER A 259 4.67 16.73 28.27
C SER A 259 5.86 17.35 27.54
N ASP A 260 7.04 16.81 27.77
CA ASP A 260 8.23 17.13 26.99
C ASP A 260 8.13 16.51 25.59
N TYR A 261 7.56 15.31 25.49
CA TYR A 261 7.42 14.57 24.23
C TYR A 261 6.07 13.87 24.13
N ILE A 262 5.67 13.59 22.89
CA ILE A 262 4.39 12.95 22.58
C ILE A 262 4.61 11.67 21.80
N VAL A 263 3.99 10.58 22.27
CA VAL A 263 3.92 9.31 21.57
C VAL A 263 2.53 9.09 20.99
N LEU A 264 2.45 9.08 19.66
CA LEU A 264 1.22 8.82 18.92
C LEU A 264 1.21 7.38 18.40
N ASN A 265 0.33 6.54 18.94
CA ASN A 265 0.16 5.15 18.53
C ASN A 265 -1.30 4.86 18.14
N GLY A 266 -1.53 3.88 17.26
CA GLY A 266 -2.86 3.38 16.93
C GLY A 266 -3.16 3.36 15.43
N ASN A 267 -4.44 3.50 15.06
CA ASN A 267 -4.88 3.42 13.68
C ASN A 267 -4.26 4.54 12.84
N ARG A 268 -3.48 4.16 11.81
CA ARG A 268 -2.75 5.10 10.93
C ARG A 268 -3.61 6.27 10.45
N ARG A 269 -4.84 6.02 9.99
CA ARG A 269 -5.72 7.07 9.47
C ARG A 269 -6.11 8.07 10.56
N ILE A 270 -6.46 7.59 11.76
CA ILE A 270 -6.79 8.46 12.89
C ILE A 270 -5.58 9.28 13.30
N ILE A 271 -4.40 8.65 13.41
CA ILE A 271 -3.16 9.36 13.76
C ILE A 271 -2.82 10.43 12.73
N THR A 272 -2.97 10.16 11.44
CA THR A 272 -2.76 11.18 10.39
C THR A 272 -3.73 12.35 10.51
N GLU A 273 -5.03 12.08 10.74
CA GLU A 273 -6.02 13.14 10.93
C GLU A 273 -5.77 13.94 12.22
N LEU A 274 -5.32 13.26 13.29
CA LEU A 274 -4.99 13.89 14.57
C LEU A 274 -3.77 14.80 14.47
N LYS A 275 -2.69 14.34 13.81
CA LYS A 275 -1.47 15.15 13.58
C LYS A 275 -1.75 16.49 12.92
N ASN A 276 -2.78 16.59 12.09
CA ASN A 276 -3.17 17.83 11.42
C ASN A 276 -3.96 18.80 12.33
N LEU A 277 -4.43 18.34 13.49
CA LEU A 277 -5.24 19.12 14.44
C LEU A 277 -4.49 19.45 15.73
N LEU A 278 -3.39 18.74 16.01
CA LEU A 278 -2.51 19.04 17.14
C LEU A 278 -1.63 20.26 16.81
N PRO A 279 -1.26 21.07 17.82
CA PRO A 279 -0.35 22.20 17.65
C PRO A 279 1.06 21.78 17.20
#